data_AF-A0A4Q2UF72-F1
#
_entry.id   AF-A0A4Q2UF72-F1
#
_cell.length_a   1.000
_cell.length_b   1.000
_cell.length_c   1.000
_cell.angle_alpha   90.00
_cell.angle_beta   90.00
_cell.angle_gamma   90.00
#
_symmetry.space_group_name_H-M   'P 1'
#
loop_
_entity.id
_entity.type
_entity.pdbx_description
1 polymer ?
#
loop_
_entity_poly.entity_id
_entity_poly.type
_entity_poly.pdbx_seq_one_letter_code
_entity_poly.pdbx_strand_id
1 'polypeptide(L)'
;MKKRFTLGVLLTIATASLAQEPIAVKLSQWASAGGKTPAETAVQVGKQLIGKPYVANTLDLNATEQLVVNVDAFDCTTYLETVLALSLARFELSAKATPAQLERSFQQYLTQLRYRNGRIDGYASRLHYFSDWLRDNERKGLLTDVTRELPGAMSVAKPVSYMTTATYRYPALRDPAVYRQMALTEAELNQQTFAFIPRKNIRQAESQLREGDIVMLTAARPGLDMKHVGLAVRQPNGRIHLLHASSEQGQVMITAQPLSDYVLYHKRLSGIRVARLRAGSGALTAVVNQ
;
A
#
# COMPACT_ATOMS: atom_id res chain seq x y z
N MET A 1 -31.21 -48.56 -31.37
CA MET A 1 -30.78 -47.57 -30.35
C MET A 1 -30.16 -46.38 -31.06
N LYS A 2 -30.85 -45.22 -31.10
CA LYS A 2 -30.41 -44.01 -31.81
C LYS A 2 -29.44 -43.21 -30.92
N LYS A 3 -28.18 -43.05 -31.35
CA LYS A 3 -27.21 -42.17 -30.67
C LYS A 3 -27.47 -40.72 -31.09
N ARG A 4 -27.81 -39.86 -30.13
CA ARG A 4 -27.93 -38.40 -30.31
C ARG A 4 -26.53 -37.78 -30.22
N PHE A 5 -26.12 -37.07 -31.26
CA PHE A 5 -24.96 -36.16 -31.21
C PHE A 5 -25.44 -34.82 -30.65
N THR A 6 -24.92 -34.45 -29.48
CA THR A 6 -25.12 -33.12 -28.90
C THR A 6 -24.03 -32.21 -29.44
N LEU A 7 -24.40 -31.25 -30.29
CA LEU A 7 -23.52 -30.20 -30.79
C LEU A 7 -23.32 -29.19 -29.66
N GLY A 8 -22.11 -29.14 -29.08
CA GLY A 8 -21.75 -28.14 -28.08
C GLY A 8 -21.56 -26.78 -28.76
N VAL A 9 -22.43 -25.82 -28.44
CA VAL A 9 -22.26 -24.42 -28.81
C VAL A 9 -21.12 -23.86 -27.95
N LEU A 10 -19.96 -23.59 -28.56
CA LEU A 10 -18.93 -22.77 -27.94
C LEU A 10 -19.44 -21.31 -27.92
N LEU A 11 -19.88 -20.87 -26.75
CA LEU A 11 -20.14 -19.46 -26.51
C LEU A 11 -18.78 -18.78 -26.27
N THR A 12 -18.24 -18.14 -27.30
CA THR A 12 -17.09 -17.25 -27.15
C THR A 12 -17.54 -16.01 -26.39
N ILE A 13 -17.27 -15.97 -25.08
CA ILE A 13 -17.39 -14.73 -24.31
C ILE A 13 -16.21 -13.85 -24.75
N ALA A 14 -16.48 -12.92 -25.66
CA ALA A 14 -15.58 -11.82 -25.93
C ALA A 14 -15.48 -10.99 -24.65
N THR A 15 -14.38 -11.12 -23.91
CA THR A 15 -14.05 -10.18 -22.83
C THR A 15 -13.65 -8.87 -23.49
N ALA A 16 -14.64 -8.01 -23.76
CA ALA A 16 -14.36 -6.60 -23.96
C ALA A 16 -13.67 -6.12 -22.68
N SER A 17 -12.37 -5.79 -22.81
CA SER A 17 -11.61 -5.07 -21.79
C SER A 17 -12.23 -3.69 -21.65
N LEU A 18 -13.30 -3.59 -20.87
CA LEU A 18 -13.85 -2.30 -20.49
C LEU A 18 -12.80 -1.66 -19.58
N ALA A 19 -12.10 -0.65 -20.12
CA ALA A 19 -11.26 0.21 -19.32
C ALA A 19 -12.08 0.74 -18.14
N GLN A 20 -11.44 0.86 -16.99
CA GLN A 20 -12.13 1.39 -15.82
C GLN A 20 -12.54 2.83 -16.12
N GLU A 21 -13.85 3.09 -16.13
CA GLU A 21 -14.38 4.43 -16.27
C GLU A 21 -13.75 5.34 -15.21
N PRO A 22 -13.42 6.61 -15.52
CA PRO A 22 -13.01 7.57 -14.51
C PRO A 22 -14.18 7.78 -13.56
N ILE A 23 -14.21 7.01 -12.48
CA ILE A 23 -15.22 7.14 -11.44
C ILE A 23 -15.00 8.52 -10.82
N ALA A 24 -15.97 9.42 -11.00
CA ALA A 24 -16.03 10.65 -10.23
C ALA A 24 -16.10 10.27 -8.75
N VAL A 25 -14.97 10.38 -8.06
CA VAL A 25 -14.86 9.89 -6.69
C VAL A 25 -15.53 10.90 -5.79
N LYS A 26 -16.69 10.54 -5.24
CA LYS A 26 -17.38 11.38 -4.25
C LYS A 26 -16.61 11.37 -2.92
N LEU A 27 -15.50 12.11 -2.87
CA LEU A 27 -14.68 12.28 -1.68
C LEU A 27 -15.37 13.13 -0.58
N SER A 28 -16.51 13.75 -0.91
CA SER A 28 -17.28 14.61 -0.02
C SER A 28 -17.75 13.90 1.26
N GLN A 29 -17.96 12.58 1.22
CA GLN A 29 -18.33 11.81 2.42
C GLN A 29 -17.21 11.72 3.46
N TRP A 30 -15.97 12.02 3.08
CA TRP A 30 -14.81 12.03 3.98
C TRP A 30 -14.42 13.46 4.42
N ALA A 31 -15.32 14.44 4.21
CA ALA A 31 -15.18 15.86 4.56
C ALA A 31 -14.74 16.13 6.00
N SER A 32 -15.16 15.28 6.93
CA SER A 32 -15.13 15.55 8.36
C SER A 32 -13.99 14.86 9.13
N ALA A 33 -13.18 14.01 8.48
CA ALA A 33 -12.03 13.38 9.13
C ALA A 33 -10.85 14.37 9.22
N GLY A 34 -10.43 14.70 10.43
CA GLY A 34 -9.32 15.62 10.68
C GLY A 34 -8.78 15.49 12.10
N GLY A 35 -7.49 15.14 12.21
CA GLY A 35 -6.73 15.16 13.45
C GLY A 35 -5.85 16.40 13.57
N LYS A 36 -5.21 16.57 14.73
CA LYS A 36 -4.20 17.63 14.95
C LYS A 36 -2.89 17.33 14.22
N THR A 37 -2.65 16.07 13.88
CA THR A 37 -1.46 15.60 13.17
C THR A 37 -1.84 14.75 11.95
N PRO A 38 -0.96 14.60 10.95
CA PRO A 38 -1.20 13.69 9.82
C PRO A 38 -1.47 12.25 10.26
N ALA A 39 -0.79 11.78 11.32
CA ALA A 39 -0.98 10.45 11.88
C ALA A 39 -2.39 10.26 12.47
N GLU A 40 -2.85 11.24 13.25
CA GLU A 40 -4.23 11.23 13.78
C GLU A 40 -5.27 11.25 12.66
N THR A 41 -5.07 12.09 11.64
CA THR A 41 -5.93 12.13 10.45
C THR A 41 -5.95 10.78 9.74
N ALA A 42 -4.80 10.13 9.56
CA ALA A 42 -4.70 8.81 8.94
C ALA A 42 -5.48 7.74 9.69
N VAL A 43 -5.43 7.76 11.03
CA VAL A 43 -6.20 6.80 11.83
C VAL A 43 -7.71 7.07 11.73
N GLN A 44 -8.13 8.33 11.74
CA GLN A 44 -9.55 8.68 11.58
C GLN A 44 -10.08 8.30 10.19
N VAL A 45 -9.37 8.69 9.12
CA VAL A 45 -9.72 8.32 7.73
C VAL A 45 -9.72 6.80 7.58
N GLY A 46 -8.69 6.12 8.09
CA GLY A 46 -8.60 4.66 8.02
C GLY A 46 -9.76 3.96 8.71
N LYS A 47 -10.23 4.46 9.86
CA LYS A 47 -11.38 3.91 10.60
C LYS A 47 -12.70 4.10 9.85
N GLN A 48 -12.86 5.16 9.06
CA GLN A 48 -14.08 5.37 8.24
C GLN A 48 -14.24 4.35 7.12
N LEU A 49 -13.16 3.66 6.74
CA LEU A 49 -13.18 2.64 5.70
C LEU A 49 -13.38 1.21 6.24
N ILE A 50 -13.49 1.03 7.56
CA ILE A 50 -13.78 -0.29 8.16
C ILE A 50 -15.07 -0.87 7.55
N GLY A 51 -15.03 -2.15 7.20
CA GLY A 51 -16.12 -2.86 6.52
C GLY A 51 -16.08 -2.79 4.99
N LYS A 52 -15.26 -1.91 4.39
CA LYS A 52 -15.09 -1.91 2.92
C LYS A 52 -14.46 -3.23 2.46
N PRO A 53 -14.95 -3.83 1.36
CA PRO A 53 -14.54 -5.14 0.89
C PRO A 53 -13.07 -5.20 0.47
N TYR A 54 -12.47 -6.37 0.69
CA TYR A 54 -11.15 -6.70 0.16
C TYR A 54 -11.26 -7.17 -1.29
N VAL A 55 -10.56 -6.51 -2.23
CA VAL A 55 -10.47 -6.93 -3.63
C VAL A 55 -9.03 -6.77 -4.11
N ALA A 56 -8.45 -7.86 -4.63
CA ALA A 56 -7.09 -7.85 -5.17
C ALA A 56 -7.07 -7.36 -6.64
N ASN A 57 -5.89 -6.88 -7.08
CA ASN A 57 -5.60 -6.54 -8.47
C ASN A 57 -6.51 -5.45 -9.08
N THR A 58 -7.04 -4.56 -8.24
CA THR A 58 -7.93 -3.46 -8.68
C THR A 58 -7.22 -2.46 -9.58
N LEU A 59 -5.88 -2.42 -9.57
CA LEU A 59 -5.07 -1.52 -10.38
C LEU A 59 -4.67 -2.11 -11.75
N ASP A 60 -4.92 -3.40 -11.99
CA ASP A 60 -4.41 -4.14 -13.15
C ASP A 60 -5.48 -4.39 -14.23
N LEU A 61 -6.54 -3.57 -14.24
CA LEU A 61 -7.69 -3.73 -15.12
C LEU A 61 -7.54 -2.99 -16.46
N ASN A 62 -6.63 -2.02 -16.54
CA ASN A 62 -6.44 -1.20 -17.73
C ASN A 62 -5.30 -1.73 -18.60
N ALA A 63 -5.38 -1.49 -19.91
CA ALA A 63 -4.36 -1.90 -20.86
C ALA A 63 -3.03 -1.15 -20.66
N THR A 64 -3.10 0.13 -20.27
CA THR A 64 -1.96 0.99 -19.97
C THR A 64 -1.97 1.41 -18.51
N GLU A 65 -0.78 1.57 -17.93
CA GLU A 65 -0.65 2.08 -16.57
C GLU A 65 -1.18 3.52 -16.50
N GLN A 66 -2.09 3.76 -15.57
CA GLN A 66 -2.69 5.06 -15.29
C GLN A 66 -3.12 5.12 -13.83
N LEU A 67 -3.36 6.33 -13.32
CA LEU A 67 -3.86 6.49 -11.95
C LEU A 67 -5.27 5.92 -11.83
N VAL A 68 -5.38 4.76 -11.18
CA VAL A 68 -6.67 4.18 -10.80
C VAL A 68 -7.04 4.63 -9.40
N VAL A 69 -8.23 5.21 -9.26
CA VAL A 69 -8.81 5.55 -7.97
C VAL A 69 -10.01 4.65 -7.69
N ASN A 70 -9.89 3.82 -6.65
CA ASN A 70 -10.98 3.02 -6.13
C ASN A 70 -11.06 3.24 -4.62
N VAL A 71 -12.24 3.61 -4.13
CA VAL A 71 -12.53 3.91 -2.73
C VAL A 71 -13.63 3.01 -2.14
N ASP A 72 -14.13 2.09 -2.96
CA ASP A 72 -15.19 1.15 -2.60
C ASP A 72 -14.68 -0.23 -2.27
N ALA A 73 -13.49 -0.59 -2.78
CA ALA A 73 -12.83 -1.84 -2.45
C ALA A 73 -11.32 -1.67 -2.47
N PHE A 74 -10.63 -2.42 -1.61
CA PHE A 74 -9.19 -2.27 -1.42
C PHE A 74 -8.48 -3.61 -1.29
N ASP A 75 -7.24 -3.68 -1.74
CA ASP A 75 -6.25 -4.57 -1.13
C ASP A 75 -5.49 -3.83 -0.01
N CYS A 76 -4.51 -4.50 0.61
CA CYS A 76 -3.77 -3.89 1.72
C CYS A 76 -2.98 -2.63 1.33
N THR A 77 -2.43 -2.57 0.11
CA THR A 77 -1.61 -1.46 -0.37
C THR A 77 -2.50 -0.28 -0.77
N THR A 78 -3.50 -0.52 -1.62
CA THR A 78 -4.43 0.51 -2.08
C THR A 78 -5.23 1.12 -0.92
N TYR A 79 -5.56 0.34 0.10
CA TYR A 79 -6.12 0.85 1.34
C TYR A 79 -5.18 1.85 2.01
N LEU A 80 -3.94 1.43 2.28
CA LEU A 80 -2.96 2.27 2.96
C LEU A 80 -2.70 3.55 2.15
N GLU A 81 -2.40 3.43 0.86
CA GLU A 81 -2.14 4.58 -0.01
C GLU A 81 -3.30 5.56 -0.05
N THR A 82 -4.54 5.05 -0.13
CA THR A 82 -5.75 5.90 -0.11
C THR A 82 -5.85 6.67 1.21
N VAL A 83 -5.65 5.99 2.34
CA VAL A 83 -5.70 6.62 3.66
C VAL A 83 -4.61 7.69 3.79
N LEU A 84 -3.37 7.38 3.40
CA LEU A 84 -2.25 8.32 3.50
C LEU A 84 -2.45 9.53 2.57
N ALA A 85 -2.87 9.30 1.31
CA ALA A 85 -3.11 10.37 0.35
C ALA A 85 -4.23 11.30 0.81
N LEU A 86 -5.35 10.75 1.30
CA LEU A 86 -6.45 11.56 1.84
C LEU A 86 -6.00 12.36 3.06
N SER A 87 -5.18 11.76 3.92
CA SER A 87 -4.70 12.41 5.13
C SER A 87 -3.76 13.57 4.84
N LEU A 88 -2.84 13.40 3.88
CA LEU A 88 -1.96 14.46 3.42
C LEU A 88 -2.76 15.59 2.76
N ALA A 89 -3.69 15.26 1.86
CA ALA A 89 -4.55 16.24 1.21
C ALA A 89 -5.38 17.06 2.21
N ARG A 90 -5.94 16.38 3.23
CA ARG A 90 -6.69 17.04 4.31
C ARG A 90 -5.84 17.93 5.17
N PHE A 91 -4.63 17.50 5.48
CA PHE A 91 -3.73 18.24 6.36
C PHE A 91 -3.13 19.47 5.66
N GLU A 92 -2.90 19.39 4.34
CA GLU A 92 -2.44 20.52 3.52
C GLU A 92 -3.53 21.58 3.34
N LEU A 93 -4.77 21.15 3.12
CA LEU A 93 -5.85 22.05 2.74
C LEU A 93 -6.50 22.72 3.94
N SER A 94 -6.90 23.99 3.76
CA SER A 94 -7.72 24.69 4.75
C SER A 94 -9.09 24.03 4.92
N ALA A 95 -9.73 24.22 6.08
CA ALA A 95 -11.09 23.73 6.34
C ALA A 95 -12.16 24.27 5.37
N LYS A 96 -11.85 25.32 4.60
CA LYS A 96 -12.74 25.92 3.59
C LYS A 96 -12.50 25.38 2.17
N ALA A 97 -11.59 24.43 1.98
CA ALA A 97 -11.28 23.88 0.67
C ALA A 97 -12.52 23.21 0.05
N THR A 98 -12.70 23.42 -1.25
CA THR A 98 -13.82 22.82 -1.99
C THR A 98 -13.59 21.32 -2.19
N PRO A 99 -14.65 20.52 -2.41
CA PRO A 99 -14.50 19.10 -2.74
C PRO A 99 -13.57 18.85 -3.94
N ALA A 100 -13.60 19.72 -4.95
CA ALA A 100 -12.72 19.61 -6.12
C ALA A 100 -11.24 19.87 -5.80
N GLN A 101 -10.94 20.80 -4.87
CA GLN A 101 -9.57 21.03 -4.43
C GLN A 101 -9.02 19.84 -3.65
N LEU A 102 -9.84 19.25 -2.78
CA LEU A 102 -9.50 18.01 -2.09
C LEU A 102 -9.24 16.87 -3.08
N GLU A 103 -10.11 16.68 -4.07
CA GLU A 103 -9.95 15.62 -5.04
C GLU A 103 -8.65 15.73 -5.82
N ARG A 104 -8.32 16.94 -6.26
CA ARG A 104 -7.04 17.20 -6.93
C ARG A 104 -5.85 16.90 -6.03
N SER A 105 -5.83 17.42 -4.80
CA SER A 105 -4.73 17.19 -3.85
C SER A 105 -4.61 15.71 -3.49
N PHE A 106 -5.73 15.01 -3.30
CA PHE A 106 -5.75 13.57 -3.08
C PHE A 106 -5.15 12.79 -4.25
N GLN A 107 -5.57 13.06 -5.49
CA GLN A 107 -5.02 12.40 -6.68
C GLN A 107 -3.52 12.69 -6.84
N GLN A 108 -3.08 13.90 -6.51
CA GLN A 108 -1.66 14.27 -6.49
C GLN A 108 -0.89 13.43 -5.46
N TYR A 109 -1.31 13.40 -4.20
CA TYR A 109 -0.63 12.58 -3.18
C TYR A 109 -0.71 11.09 -3.46
N LEU A 110 -1.81 10.60 -4.05
CA LEU A 110 -1.92 9.20 -4.42
C LEU A 110 -0.92 8.85 -5.54
N THR A 111 -0.78 9.75 -6.53
CA THR A 111 0.22 9.61 -7.59
C THR A 111 1.63 9.64 -7.01
N GLN A 112 1.89 10.60 -6.11
CA GLN A 112 3.15 10.65 -5.38
C GLN A 112 3.38 9.33 -4.67
N LEU A 113 2.50 8.87 -3.78
CA LEU A 113 2.71 7.66 -2.98
C LEU A 113 2.96 6.40 -3.82
N ARG A 114 2.20 6.23 -4.91
CA ARG A 114 2.14 4.99 -5.69
C ARG A 114 3.23 4.85 -6.76
N TYR A 115 3.70 5.96 -7.30
CA TYR A 115 4.62 5.94 -8.44
C TYR A 115 5.99 6.51 -8.08
N ARG A 116 7.03 5.92 -8.67
CA ARG A 116 8.42 6.33 -8.49
C ARG A 116 8.58 7.80 -8.88
N ASN A 117 9.16 8.61 -8.00
CA ASN A 117 9.25 10.08 -8.17
C ASN A 117 7.90 10.79 -8.40
N GLY A 118 6.77 10.12 -8.12
CA GLY A 118 5.42 10.64 -8.41
C GLY A 118 5.11 10.79 -9.89
N ARG A 119 5.76 10.02 -10.77
CA ARG A 119 5.56 10.07 -12.22
C ARG A 119 5.06 8.74 -12.75
N ILE A 120 3.95 8.76 -13.50
CA ILE A 120 3.40 7.59 -14.16
C ILE A 120 4.12 7.41 -15.50
N ASP A 121 4.92 6.34 -15.60
CA ASP A 121 5.71 5.99 -16.77
C ASP A 121 5.71 4.46 -16.95
N GLY A 122 4.55 3.94 -17.33
CA GLY A 122 4.32 2.50 -17.51
C GLY A 122 4.30 1.68 -16.22
N TYR A 123 4.05 0.37 -16.34
CA TYR A 123 3.82 -0.53 -15.21
C TYR A 123 4.97 -0.55 -14.19
N ALA A 124 6.23 -0.48 -14.67
CA ALA A 124 7.40 -0.52 -13.80
C ALA A 124 7.66 0.79 -13.03
N SER A 125 6.96 1.88 -13.37
CA SER A 125 6.99 3.12 -12.56
C SER A 125 6.19 2.99 -11.26
N ARG A 126 5.23 2.06 -11.18
CA ARG A 126 4.49 1.76 -9.96
C ARG A 126 5.40 1.05 -8.95
N LEU A 127 5.32 1.45 -7.68
CA LEU A 127 6.19 0.96 -6.60
C LEU A 127 5.68 -0.39 -6.07
N HIS A 128 6.00 -1.49 -6.78
CA HIS A 128 5.47 -2.83 -6.45
C HIS A 128 6.14 -3.49 -5.23
N TYR A 129 7.43 -3.23 -5.00
CA TYR A 129 8.14 -3.70 -3.81
C TYR A 129 8.06 -2.66 -2.71
N PHE A 130 7.61 -3.04 -1.51
CA PHE A 130 7.34 -2.07 -0.47
C PHE A 130 8.63 -1.43 0.11
N SER A 131 9.79 -2.06 -0.11
CA SER A 131 11.09 -1.47 0.24
C SER A 131 11.43 -0.32 -0.70
N ASP A 132 11.07 -0.46 -1.97
CA ASP A 132 11.16 0.62 -2.96
C ASP A 132 10.14 1.71 -2.62
N TRP A 133 8.88 1.32 -2.37
CA TRP A 133 7.83 2.23 -1.93
C TRP A 133 8.26 3.09 -0.75
N LEU A 134 8.84 2.47 0.28
CA LEU A 134 9.29 3.19 1.47
C LEU A 134 10.45 4.14 1.17
N ARG A 135 11.48 3.67 0.44
CA ARG A 135 12.66 4.49 0.09
C ARG A 135 12.28 5.68 -0.80
N ASP A 136 11.40 5.46 -1.77
CA ASP A 136 10.89 6.48 -2.67
C ASP A 136 10.08 7.54 -1.91
N ASN A 137 9.16 7.10 -1.06
CA ASN A 137 8.32 8.00 -0.26
C ASN A 137 9.08 8.72 0.85
N GLU A 138 10.18 8.16 1.36
CA GLU A 138 11.10 8.86 2.25
C GLU A 138 11.89 9.93 1.49
N ARG A 139 12.42 9.62 0.29
CA ARG A 139 13.13 10.59 -0.56
C ARG A 139 12.24 11.76 -0.98
N LYS A 140 10.96 11.51 -1.25
CA LYS A 140 9.95 12.55 -1.52
C LYS A 140 9.51 13.33 -0.27
N GLY A 141 10.02 12.98 0.91
CA GLY A 141 9.71 13.68 2.16
C GLY A 141 8.29 13.44 2.67
N LEU A 142 7.60 12.40 2.21
CA LEU A 142 6.24 12.08 2.63
C LEU A 142 6.20 11.27 3.93
N LEU A 143 7.23 10.48 4.20
CA LEU A 143 7.35 9.67 5.40
C LEU A 143 8.79 9.57 5.88
N THR A 144 9.00 8.92 7.02
CA THR A 144 10.33 8.61 7.56
C THR A 144 10.35 7.18 8.08
N ASP A 145 11.37 6.41 7.69
CA ASP A 145 11.61 5.07 8.25
C ASP A 145 12.20 5.20 9.65
N VAL A 146 11.38 4.89 10.65
CA VAL A 146 11.76 4.95 12.07
C VAL A 146 12.17 3.58 12.61
N THR A 147 12.29 2.57 11.76
CA THR A 147 12.53 1.19 12.19
C THR A 147 13.81 1.05 13.01
N ARG A 148 14.89 1.77 12.65
CA ARG A 148 16.17 1.75 13.37
C ARG A 148 16.10 2.35 14.78
N GLU A 149 15.14 3.21 15.03
CA GLU A 149 14.95 3.88 16.33
C GLU A 149 14.28 2.94 17.35
N LEU A 150 13.63 1.87 16.88
CA LEU A 150 12.81 1.01 17.71
C LEU A 150 13.64 -0.13 18.34
N PRO A 151 13.36 -0.51 19.61
CA PRO A 151 14.05 -1.61 20.27
C PRO A 151 13.91 -2.94 19.51
N GLY A 152 14.99 -3.71 19.49
CA GLY A 152 15.03 -5.02 18.84
C GLY A 152 15.18 -4.98 17.32
N ALA A 153 15.33 -3.78 16.72
CA ALA A 153 15.65 -3.63 15.31
C ALA A 153 17.03 -4.21 14.98
N MET A 154 17.16 -4.75 13.77
CA MET A 154 18.43 -5.21 13.21
C MET A 154 18.49 -4.93 11.70
N SER A 155 19.69 -4.84 11.16
CA SER A 155 19.90 -4.74 9.71
C SER A 155 19.97 -6.13 9.07
N VAL A 156 19.37 -6.28 7.89
CA VAL A 156 19.42 -7.52 7.11
C VAL A 156 19.64 -7.23 5.63
N ALA A 157 20.43 -8.08 4.98
CA ALA A 157 20.43 -8.22 3.53
C ALA A 157 19.40 -9.30 3.16
N LYS A 158 18.28 -8.89 2.58
CA LYS A 158 17.25 -9.82 2.13
C LYS A 158 16.96 -9.54 0.65
N PRO A 159 17.39 -10.42 -0.26
CA PRO A 159 17.19 -10.18 -1.68
C PRO A 159 15.72 -10.31 -2.07
N VAL A 160 15.31 -9.46 -3.01
CA VAL A 160 14.04 -9.51 -3.72
C VAL A 160 14.26 -9.98 -5.16
N SER A 161 13.35 -10.81 -5.63
CA SER A 161 13.37 -11.40 -6.98
C SER A 161 12.00 -11.96 -7.39
N TYR A 162 10.96 -11.76 -6.58
CA TYR A 162 9.71 -12.49 -6.70
C TYR A 162 8.98 -12.25 -8.01
N MET A 163 8.91 -10.99 -8.47
CA MET A 163 8.20 -10.64 -9.70
C MET A 163 8.89 -11.20 -10.94
N THR A 164 10.22 -11.05 -11.06
CA THR A 164 10.97 -11.58 -12.20
C THR A 164 11.10 -13.10 -12.21
N THR A 165 10.97 -13.76 -11.05
CA THR A 165 10.95 -15.24 -10.96
C THR A 165 9.55 -15.84 -11.12
N ALA A 166 8.50 -15.08 -10.80
CA ALA A 166 7.10 -15.52 -10.90
C ALA A 166 6.31 -14.73 -11.95
N THR A 167 6.92 -14.47 -13.12
CA THR A 167 6.34 -13.66 -14.22
C THR A 167 4.94 -14.12 -14.66
N TYR A 168 4.64 -15.42 -14.54
CA TYR A 168 3.30 -15.97 -14.83
C TYR A 168 2.17 -15.33 -14.00
N ARG A 169 2.49 -14.69 -12.86
CA ARG A 169 1.54 -13.96 -12.01
C ARG A 169 1.34 -12.51 -12.42
N TYR A 170 2.21 -11.98 -13.28
CA TYR A 170 2.26 -10.57 -13.63
C TYR A 170 2.24 -10.42 -15.16
N PRO A 171 1.05 -10.33 -15.78
CA PRO A 171 0.92 -10.27 -17.23
C PRO A 171 1.76 -9.16 -17.90
N ALA A 172 1.93 -8.01 -17.22
CA ALA A 172 2.77 -6.90 -17.69
C ALA A 172 4.25 -7.28 -17.90
N LEU A 173 4.77 -8.28 -17.17
CA LEU A 173 6.16 -8.74 -17.30
C LEU A 173 6.38 -9.64 -18.53
N ARG A 174 5.34 -9.90 -19.33
CA ARG A 174 5.50 -10.53 -20.66
C ARG A 174 6.17 -9.58 -21.65
N ASP A 175 6.05 -8.27 -21.45
CA ASP A 175 6.81 -7.28 -22.19
C ASP A 175 8.29 -7.31 -21.71
N PRO A 176 9.24 -7.60 -22.60
CA PRO A 176 10.67 -7.65 -22.25
C PRO A 176 11.21 -6.34 -21.68
N ALA A 177 10.67 -5.18 -22.10
CA ALA A 177 11.09 -3.88 -21.57
C ALA A 177 10.67 -3.72 -20.11
N VAL A 178 9.41 -4.05 -19.79
CA VAL A 178 8.88 -4.02 -18.42
C VAL A 178 9.63 -5.03 -17.54
N TYR A 179 9.87 -6.25 -18.05
CA TYR A 179 10.68 -7.25 -17.34
C TYR A 179 12.07 -6.70 -16.98
N ARG A 180 12.76 -6.07 -17.94
CA ARG A 180 14.09 -5.49 -17.71
C ARG A 180 14.07 -4.39 -16.67
N GLN A 181 13.08 -3.48 -16.71
CA GLN A 181 12.93 -2.42 -15.70
C GLN A 181 12.69 -2.99 -14.30
N MET A 182 11.87 -4.03 -14.18
CA MET A 182 11.64 -4.70 -12.89
C MET A 182 12.89 -5.45 -12.39
N ALA A 183 13.65 -6.10 -13.28
CA ALA A 183 14.91 -6.75 -12.92
C ALA A 183 15.98 -5.75 -12.43
N LEU A 184 16.05 -4.56 -13.04
CA LEU A 184 16.91 -3.48 -12.57
C LEU A 184 16.47 -2.99 -11.18
N THR A 185 15.18 -2.80 -10.98
CA THR A 185 14.63 -2.42 -9.66
C THR A 185 15.01 -3.45 -8.59
N GLU A 186 14.85 -4.75 -8.87
CA GLU A 186 15.25 -5.81 -7.94
C GLU A 186 16.77 -5.81 -7.68
N ALA A 187 17.58 -5.64 -8.73
CA ALA A 187 19.03 -5.57 -8.59
C ALA A 187 19.47 -4.39 -7.70
N GLU A 188 18.89 -3.21 -7.88
CA GLU A 188 19.16 -2.02 -7.06
C GLU A 188 18.75 -2.23 -5.60
N LEU A 189 17.57 -2.80 -5.36
CA LEU A 189 17.11 -3.13 -4.01
C LEU A 189 18.06 -4.11 -3.31
N ASN A 190 18.59 -5.08 -4.06
CA ASN A 190 19.48 -6.13 -3.57
C ASN A 190 20.89 -5.64 -3.20
N GLN A 191 21.30 -4.46 -3.64
CA GLN A 191 22.58 -3.85 -3.24
C GLN A 191 22.55 -3.24 -1.82
N GLN A 192 21.39 -3.23 -1.16
CA GLN A 192 21.19 -2.47 0.06
C GLN A 192 20.62 -3.34 1.18
N THR A 193 21.17 -3.16 2.38
CA THR A 193 20.52 -3.68 3.60
C THR A 193 19.34 -2.79 4.00
N PHE A 194 18.43 -3.32 4.81
CA PHE A 194 17.41 -2.52 5.47
C PHE A 194 17.25 -2.95 6.93
N ALA A 195 16.76 -2.02 7.76
CA ALA A 195 16.41 -2.30 9.13
C ALA A 195 15.03 -2.91 9.23
N PHE A 196 14.87 -3.91 10.10
CA PHE A 196 13.59 -4.50 10.45
C PHE A 196 13.61 -4.98 11.90
N ILE A 197 12.44 -5.11 12.52
CA ILE A 197 12.28 -5.74 13.83
C ILE A 197 11.88 -7.19 13.58
N PRO A 198 12.74 -8.18 13.86
CA PRO A 198 12.40 -9.58 13.69
C PRO A 198 11.21 -9.97 14.56
N ARG A 199 10.42 -10.95 14.10
CA ARG A 199 9.27 -11.47 14.85
C ARG A 199 9.62 -11.89 16.28
N LYS A 200 10.84 -12.38 16.52
CA LYS A 200 11.31 -12.78 17.87
C LYS A 200 11.52 -11.58 18.81
N ASN A 201 11.76 -10.39 18.25
CA ASN A 201 12.01 -9.16 19.00
C ASN A 201 10.79 -8.23 19.02
N ILE A 202 9.67 -8.59 18.37
CA ILE A 202 8.54 -7.68 18.15
C ILE A 202 7.95 -7.08 19.43
N ARG A 203 7.96 -7.85 20.53
CA ARG A 203 7.46 -7.39 21.84
C ARG A 203 8.31 -6.26 22.43
N GLN A 204 9.59 -6.19 22.09
CA GLN A 204 10.50 -5.14 22.57
C GLN A 204 10.13 -3.77 21.98
N ALA A 205 9.63 -3.75 20.74
CA ALA A 205 9.24 -2.53 20.05
C ALA A 205 7.84 -2.02 20.42
N GLU A 206 6.97 -2.89 20.96
CA GLU A 206 5.53 -2.61 21.11
C GLU A 206 5.22 -1.34 21.91
N SER A 207 5.99 -1.04 22.95
CA SER A 207 5.80 0.15 23.79
C SER A 207 6.19 1.46 23.09
N GLN A 208 7.03 1.40 22.05
CA GLN A 208 7.48 2.57 21.29
C GLN A 208 6.70 2.80 19.99
N LEU A 209 5.85 1.84 19.60
CA LEU A 209 4.93 2.02 18.48
C LEU A 209 3.88 3.07 18.83
N ARG A 210 3.68 3.99 17.89
CA ARG A 210 2.75 5.11 18.01
C ARG A 210 1.50 4.86 17.19
N GLU A 211 0.38 5.42 17.64
CA GLU A 211 -0.82 5.43 16.83
C GLU A 211 -0.57 6.20 15.52
N GLY A 212 -0.99 5.63 14.40
CA GLY A 212 -0.75 6.14 13.05
C GLY A 212 0.60 5.75 12.45
N ASP A 213 1.47 5.02 13.17
CA ASP A 213 2.66 4.41 12.55
C ASP A 213 2.23 3.51 11.39
N ILE A 214 2.90 3.64 10.24
CA ILE A 214 2.73 2.78 9.07
C ILE A 214 3.50 1.50 9.34
N VAL A 215 2.80 0.37 9.43
CA VAL A 215 3.37 -0.93 9.74
C VAL A 215 3.45 -1.77 8.48
N MET A 216 4.66 -2.18 8.13
CA MET A 216 4.94 -3.08 7.01
C MET A 216 5.31 -4.46 7.56
N LEU A 217 4.49 -5.47 7.29
CA LEU A 217 4.74 -6.83 7.73
C LEU A 217 5.66 -7.54 6.74
N THR A 218 6.89 -7.81 7.17
CA THR A 218 7.93 -8.42 6.33
C THR A 218 7.62 -9.90 6.07
N ALA A 219 7.87 -10.37 4.84
CA ALA A 219 7.59 -11.74 4.45
C ALA A 219 8.66 -12.71 5.00
N ALA A 220 8.28 -13.93 5.38
CA ALA A 220 9.25 -15.01 5.63
C ALA A 220 9.73 -15.68 4.33
N ARG A 221 9.01 -15.45 3.22
CA ARG A 221 9.32 -16.05 1.92
C ARG A 221 10.59 -15.44 1.31
N PRO A 222 11.51 -16.26 0.76
CA PRO A 222 12.63 -15.76 -0.05
C PRO A 222 12.17 -14.97 -1.27
N GLY A 223 12.93 -13.95 -1.68
CA GLY A 223 12.65 -13.16 -2.88
C GLY A 223 11.54 -12.12 -2.75
N LEU A 224 10.82 -12.07 -1.63
CA LEU A 224 9.76 -11.09 -1.36
C LEU A 224 10.07 -10.35 -0.07
N ASP A 225 10.14 -9.02 -0.09
CA ASP A 225 10.47 -8.20 1.07
C ASP A 225 9.31 -8.12 2.08
N MET A 226 8.15 -7.68 1.61
CA MET A 226 6.95 -7.40 2.40
C MET A 226 5.77 -8.26 1.94
N LYS A 227 4.91 -8.62 2.89
CA LYS A 227 3.73 -9.43 2.65
C LYS A 227 2.43 -8.65 2.78
N HIS A 228 2.39 -7.69 3.70
CA HIS A 228 1.16 -7.03 4.10
C HIS A 228 1.47 -5.69 4.77
N VAL A 229 0.50 -4.78 4.80
CA VAL A 229 0.66 -3.45 5.41
C VAL A 229 -0.59 -2.99 6.13
N GLY A 230 -0.45 -1.99 7.00
CA GLY A 230 -1.55 -1.33 7.69
C GLY A 230 -1.08 -0.19 8.58
N LEU A 231 -2.00 0.34 9.39
CA LEU A 231 -1.74 1.40 10.36
C LEU A 231 -1.78 0.84 11.79
N ALA A 232 -0.83 1.26 12.62
CA ALA A 232 -0.88 1.01 14.05
C ALA A 232 -2.02 1.83 14.69
N VAL A 233 -2.90 1.16 15.43
CA VAL A 233 -3.99 1.82 16.17
C VAL A 233 -4.00 1.33 17.61
N ARG A 234 -4.09 2.26 18.56
CA ARG A 234 -4.19 1.89 19.98
C ARG A 234 -5.63 1.49 20.28
N GLN A 235 -5.82 0.37 20.97
CA GLN A 235 -7.14 -0.12 21.38
C GLN A 235 -7.38 0.15 22.87
N PRO A 236 -8.63 0.03 23.36
CA PRO A 236 -8.96 0.30 24.78
C PRO A 236 -8.17 -0.56 25.78
N ASN A 237 -7.66 -1.72 25.36
CA ASN A 237 -6.74 -2.55 26.15
C ASN A 237 -5.33 -1.93 26.33
N GLY A 238 -5.10 -0.74 25.77
CA GLY A 238 -3.84 -0.01 25.82
C GLY A 238 -2.77 -0.50 24.85
N ARG A 239 -3.01 -1.58 24.08
CA ARG A 239 -2.03 -2.18 23.16
C ARG A 239 -2.23 -1.72 21.73
N ILE A 240 -1.19 -1.87 20.91
CA ILE A 240 -1.22 -1.54 19.48
C ILE A 240 -1.77 -2.72 18.69
N HIS A 241 -2.79 -2.45 17.87
CA HIS A 241 -3.39 -3.35 16.90
C HIS A 241 -3.12 -2.83 15.49
N LEU A 242 -3.44 -3.63 14.47
CA LEU A 242 -3.27 -3.26 13.08
C LEU A 242 -4.63 -2.96 12.43
N LEU A 243 -4.76 -1.77 11.87
CA LEU A 243 -5.86 -1.38 11.00
C LEU A 243 -5.45 -1.61 9.54
N HIS A 244 -6.14 -2.51 8.84
CA HIS A 244 -5.75 -2.96 7.49
C HIS A 244 -6.92 -3.51 6.67
N ALA A 245 -6.77 -3.56 5.34
CA ALA A 245 -7.60 -4.42 4.50
C ALA A 245 -7.13 -5.88 4.64
N SER A 246 -8.00 -6.77 5.09
CA SER A 246 -7.68 -8.17 5.36
C SER A 246 -8.20 -9.08 4.25
N SER A 247 -7.32 -9.80 3.55
CA SER A 247 -7.75 -10.84 2.60
C SER A 247 -8.39 -12.04 3.28
N GLU A 248 -7.97 -12.35 4.52
CA GLU A 248 -8.51 -13.46 5.30
C GLU A 248 -9.94 -13.20 5.79
N GLN A 249 -10.24 -11.94 6.12
CA GLN A 249 -11.54 -11.53 6.64
C GLN A 249 -12.41 -10.82 5.59
N GLY A 250 -11.88 -10.66 4.37
CA GLY A 250 -12.61 -10.10 3.23
C GLY A 250 -12.94 -8.60 3.32
N GLN A 251 -12.38 -7.86 4.28
CA GLN A 251 -12.72 -6.45 4.51
C GLN A 251 -11.63 -5.66 5.25
N VAL A 252 -11.76 -4.34 5.24
CA VAL A 252 -11.00 -3.44 6.12
C VAL A 252 -11.46 -3.63 7.56
N MET A 253 -10.49 -3.82 8.47
CA MET A 253 -10.76 -4.09 9.87
C MET A 253 -9.57 -3.72 10.76
N ILE A 254 -9.80 -3.72 12.08
CA ILE A 254 -8.75 -3.74 13.09
C ILE A 254 -8.55 -5.18 13.55
N THR A 255 -7.31 -5.65 13.65
CA THR A 255 -7.01 -7.00 14.16
C THR A 255 -7.63 -7.21 15.54
N ALA A 256 -8.22 -8.38 15.79
CA ALA A 256 -8.73 -8.72 17.12
C ALA A 256 -7.60 -8.87 18.16
N GLN A 257 -6.44 -9.34 17.72
CA GLN A 257 -5.25 -9.50 18.56
C GLN A 257 -4.29 -8.31 18.38
N PRO A 258 -3.50 -7.97 19.40
CA PRO A 258 -2.43 -6.98 19.30
C PRO A 258 -1.42 -7.33 18.20
N LEU A 259 -0.78 -6.32 17.61
CA LEU A 259 0.13 -6.47 16.48
C LEU A 259 1.26 -7.46 16.75
N SER A 260 1.86 -7.43 17.94
CA SER A 260 2.93 -8.37 18.30
C SER A 260 2.44 -9.82 18.31
N ASP A 261 1.24 -10.07 18.83
CA ASP A 261 0.61 -11.39 18.86
C ASP A 261 0.21 -11.83 17.45
N TYR A 262 -0.33 -10.91 16.63
CA TYR A 262 -0.64 -11.14 15.22
C TYR A 262 0.61 -11.57 14.44
N VAL A 263 1.74 -10.87 14.58
CA VAL A 263 3.01 -11.20 13.91
C VAL A 263 3.56 -12.55 14.37
N LEU A 264 3.46 -12.86 15.67
CA LEU A 264 3.90 -14.14 16.22
C LEU A 264 3.02 -15.31 15.77
N TYR A 265 1.71 -15.10 15.65
CA TYR A 265 0.78 -16.12 15.19
C TYR A 265 1.02 -16.48 13.71
N HIS A 266 1.24 -15.49 12.84
CA HIS A 266 1.38 -15.70 11.41
C HIS A 266 2.80 -16.14 11.02
N LYS A 267 3.02 -17.46 10.92
CA LYS A 267 4.32 -18.08 10.54
C LYS A 267 4.93 -17.59 9.22
N ARG A 268 4.12 -17.04 8.31
CA ARG A 268 4.57 -16.47 7.03
C ARG A 268 5.15 -15.05 7.15
N LEU A 269 5.15 -14.46 8.34
CA LEU A 269 5.76 -13.17 8.65
C LEU A 269 7.09 -13.37 9.37
N SER A 270 8.09 -12.58 8.99
CA SER A 270 9.44 -12.61 9.60
C SER A 270 9.69 -11.46 10.58
N GLY A 271 8.82 -10.44 10.61
CA GLY A 271 9.00 -9.24 11.42
C GLY A 271 8.24 -8.04 10.86
N ILE A 272 8.59 -6.84 11.29
CA ILE A 272 8.00 -5.59 10.80
C ILE A 272 9.05 -4.54 10.41
N ARG A 273 8.65 -3.60 9.56
CA ARG A 273 9.24 -2.27 9.43
C ARG A 273 8.20 -1.23 9.80
N VAL A 274 8.65 -0.06 10.23
CA VAL A 274 7.79 1.01 10.74
C VAL A 274 8.20 2.34 10.13
N ALA A 275 7.22 3.04 9.58
CA ALA A 275 7.40 4.40 9.07
C ALA A 275 6.40 5.36 9.69
N ARG A 276 6.73 6.65 9.71
CA ARG A 276 5.85 7.73 10.19
C ARG A 276 5.54 8.70 9.07
N LEU A 277 4.26 9.04 8.93
CA LEU A 277 3.80 10.05 7.98
C LEU A 277 4.34 11.43 8.40
N ARG A 278 4.89 12.19 7.46
CA ARG A 278 5.37 13.55 7.71
C ARG A 278 4.25 14.55 7.45
N ALA A 279 4.18 15.60 8.27
CA ALA A 279 3.41 16.79 7.92
C ALA A 279 4.08 17.42 6.69
N GLY A 280 3.33 17.57 5.60
CA GLY A 280 3.86 18.08 4.35
C GLY A 280 4.45 19.48 4.52
N SER A 281 5.77 19.59 4.60
CA SER A 281 6.49 20.85 4.43
C SER A 281 6.85 20.98 2.96
N GLY A 282 5.91 21.47 2.13
CA GLY A 282 6.20 21.85 0.74
C GLY A 282 6.54 20.72 -0.26
N ALA A 283 6.09 19.49 -0.01
CA ALA A 283 6.37 18.36 -0.92
C ALA A 283 5.86 18.57 -2.36
N LEU A 284 4.82 19.39 -2.56
CA LEU A 284 4.32 19.74 -3.89
C LEU A 284 5.12 20.86 -4.59
N THR A 285 5.85 21.71 -3.85
CA THR A 285 6.65 22.80 -4.44
C THR A 285 8.03 22.34 -4.92
N ALA A 286 8.57 21.24 -4.39
CA ALA A 286 9.90 20.75 -4.77
C ALA A 286 9.94 20.02 -6.13
N VAL A 287 8.83 19.44 -6.58
CA VAL A 287 8.78 18.61 -7.82
C VAL A 287 8.46 19.44 -9.07
N VAL A 288 7.91 20.64 -8.92
CA VAL A 288 7.62 21.54 -10.06
C VAL A 288 8.90 22.22 -10.59
N ASN A 289 9.98 22.23 -9.82
CA ASN A 289 11.24 22.90 -10.15
C ASN A 289 12.39 21.95 -10.54
N GLN A 290 12.11 20.72 -10.99
CA GLN A 290 13.10 19.78 -11.54
C GLN A 290 12.66 19.10 -12.85
#